data_AF-A0A1H4DQZ5-F1
#
_entry.id   AF-A0A1H4DQZ5-F1
#
_cell.length_a   1.000
_cell.length_b   1.000
_cell.length_c   1.000
_cell.angle_alpha   90.00
_cell.angle_beta   90.00
_cell.angle_gamma   90.00
#
_symmetry.space_group_name_H-M   'P 1'
#
loop_
_entity.id
_entity.type
_entity.pdbx_description
1 polymer ?
#
loop_
_entity_poly.entity_id
_entity_poly.type
_entity_poly.pdbx_seq_one_letter_code
_entity_poly.pdbx_strand_id
1 'polypeptide(L)'
;MMSTSVYAWDIIPFTVSIDDDDMPIGNGYPKAPMQAPTVYIEDYSLSFVADHPEYILNIKDEDGEVVYSTVVYSTLTQVTLPSILSGEYVIELRMGYWLFTGWIEL
;
A
#
# COMPACT_ATOMS: atom_id res chain seq x y z
N MET A 1 -11.12 -36.91 -4.66
CA MET A 1 -11.54 -35.49 -4.74
C MET A 1 -10.33 -34.67 -4.35
N MET A 2 -9.64 -34.07 -5.32
CA MET A 2 -8.51 -33.19 -5.03
C MET A 2 -9.11 -31.83 -4.65
N SER A 3 -8.99 -31.46 -3.39
CA SER A 3 -9.27 -30.09 -2.94
C SER A 3 -8.11 -29.22 -3.44
N THR A 4 -8.30 -28.58 -4.58
CA THR A 4 -7.51 -27.39 -4.94
C THR A 4 -8.00 -26.27 -4.04
N SER A 5 -7.34 -26.10 -2.88
CA SER A 5 -7.36 -24.81 -2.21
C SER A 5 -6.66 -23.84 -3.16
N VAL A 6 -7.44 -23.05 -3.90
CA VAL A 6 -6.94 -21.83 -4.51
C VAL A 6 -6.59 -20.96 -3.32
N TYR A 7 -5.31 -20.86 -2.97
CA TYR A 7 -4.84 -19.89 -1.98
C TYR A 7 -5.23 -18.52 -2.54
N ALA A 8 -6.28 -17.93 -1.98
CA ALA A 8 -6.83 -16.68 -2.44
C ALA A 8 -6.09 -15.59 -1.69
N TRP A 9 -5.05 -15.05 -2.31
CA TRP A 9 -4.49 -13.79 -1.83
C TRP A 9 -5.50 -12.68 -2.07
N ASP A 10 -5.82 -11.92 -1.02
CA ASP A 10 -6.73 -10.79 -1.14
C ASP A 10 -6.00 -9.59 -1.76
N ILE A 11 -6.65 -8.93 -2.72
CA ILE A 11 -6.12 -7.72 -3.35
C ILE A 11 -6.56 -6.52 -2.51
N ILE A 12 -5.61 -5.67 -2.11
CA ILE A 12 -5.90 -4.45 -1.38
C ILE A 12 -6.48 -3.41 -2.35
N PRO A 13 -7.74 -2.95 -2.15
CA PRO A 13 -8.31 -1.91 -2.98
C PRO A 13 -7.78 -0.53 -2.56
N PHE A 14 -6.85 0.02 -3.34
CA PHE A 14 -6.33 1.36 -3.09
C PHE A 14 -7.17 2.46 -3.75
N THR A 15 -7.40 3.52 -2.98
CA THR A 15 -7.80 4.83 -3.51
C THR A 15 -6.56 5.67 -3.76
N VAL A 16 -6.57 6.45 -4.84
CA VAL A 16 -5.44 7.31 -5.23
C VAL A 16 -5.77 8.75 -4.88
N SER A 17 -4.86 9.41 -4.16
CA SER A 17 -4.91 10.85 -3.88
C SER A 17 -3.53 11.48 -4.07
N ILE A 18 -3.49 12.80 -3.97
CA ILE A 18 -2.26 13.58 -4.03
C ILE A 18 -2.11 14.29 -2.68
N ASP A 19 -0.88 14.30 -2.19
CA ASP A 19 -0.48 15.15 -1.08
C ASP A 19 -0.23 16.57 -1.59
N ASP A 20 -1.19 17.47 -1.34
CA ASP A 20 -1.18 18.85 -1.84
C ASP A 20 -0.10 19.71 -1.16
N ASP A 21 0.33 19.36 0.06
CA ASP A 21 1.31 20.15 0.83
C ASP A 21 2.73 20.06 0.24
N ASP A 22 3.05 18.93 -0.39
CA ASP A 22 4.36 18.71 -1.00
C ASP A 22 4.36 19.03 -2.52
N MET A 23 3.23 19.41 -3.12
CA MET A 23 3.19 19.75 -4.54
C MET A 23 4.04 20.99 -4.85
N PRO A 24 4.96 20.91 -5.85
CA PRO A 24 5.65 22.11 -6.32
C PRO A 24 4.62 23.09 -6.90
N ILE A 25 4.67 24.33 -6.43
CA ILE A 25 3.80 25.44 -6.85
C ILE A 25 4.07 25.73 -8.34
N GLY A 26 3.39 25.01 -9.24
CA GLY A 26 3.67 25.07 -10.67
C GLY A 26 2.56 24.46 -11.51
N ASN A 27 1.75 25.34 -12.10
CA ASN A 27 0.75 25.14 -13.16
C ASN A 27 0.22 23.73 -13.39
N GLY A 28 -0.96 23.45 -12.82
CA GLY A 28 -2.12 22.83 -13.47
C GLY A 28 -1.90 21.84 -14.63
N TYR A 29 -1.02 20.85 -14.47
CA TYR A 29 -0.97 19.73 -15.41
C TYR A 29 -2.13 18.79 -15.09
N PRO A 30 -2.97 18.41 -16.08
CA PRO A 30 -3.87 17.29 -15.92
C PRO A 30 -2.99 16.04 -15.83
N LYS A 31 -2.63 15.67 -14.60
CA LYS A 31 -1.93 14.43 -14.32
C LYS A 31 -2.90 13.32 -14.74
N ALA A 32 -2.50 12.52 -15.73
CA ALA A 32 -3.20 11.26 -15.99
C ALA A 32 -3.36 10.54 -14.63
N PRO A 33 -4.56 10.03 -14.29
CA PRO A 33 -4.77 9.38 -13.01
C PRO A 33 -3.75 8.26 -12.88
N MET A 34 -2.89 8.36 -11.87
CA MET A 34 -1.89 7.33 -11.63
C MET A 34 -2.63 6.03 -11.30
N GLN A 35 -2.23 4.94 -11.94
CA GLN A 35 -2.82 3.64 -11.63
C GLN A 35 -2.37 3.22 -10.23
N ALA A 36 -3.33 2.82 -9.39
CA ALA A 36 -3.05 2.24 -8.10
C ALA A 36 -2.19 0.97 -8.24
N PRO A 37 -1.23 0.74 -7.32
CA PRO A 37 -0.47 -0.50 -7.31
C PRO A 37 -1.38 -1.69 -7.01
N THR A 38 -1.06 -2.84 -7.59
CA THR A 38 -1.64 -4.11 -7.18
C THR A 38 -0.79 -4.69 -6.06
N VAL A 39 -1.34 -4.72 -4.85
CA VAL A 39 -0.70 -5.37 -3.69
C VAL A 39 -1.66 -6.42 -3.15
N TYR A 40 -1.07 -7.56 -2.84
CA TYR A 40 -1.77 -8.70 -2.26
C TYR A 40 -1.43 -8.80 -0.78
N ILE A 41 -2.38 -9.23 0.03
CA ILE A 41 -2.18 -9.52 1.44
C ILE A 41 -2.56 -10.96 1.75
N GLU A 42 -1.73 -11.61 2.55
CA GLU A 42 -1.96 -12.92 3.15
C GLU A 42 -1.38 -12.90 4.56
N ASP A 43 -2.24 -13.01 5.57
CA ASP A 43 -1.89 -12.78 6.98
C ASP A 43 -1.10 -11.46 7.15
N TYR A 44 0.14 -11.53 7.64
CA TYR A 44 1.04 -10.38 7.80
C TYR A 44 1.96 -10.16 6.60
N SER A 45 1.75 -10.83 5.47
CA SER A 45 2.61 -10.74 4.29
C SER A 45 1.97 -9.91 3.19
N LEU A 46 2.64 -8.83 2.81
CA LEU A 46 2.31 -8.04 1.62
C LEU A 46 3.16 -8.50 0.44
N SER A 47 2.52 -8.77 -0.69
CA SER A 47 3.18 -9.15 -1.95
C SER A 47 2.93 -8.09 -3.02
N PHE A 48 4.00 -7.60 -3.63
CA PHE A 48 3.99 -6.59 -4.67
C PHE A 48 4.25 -7.23 -6.04
N VAL A 49 3.59 -6.71 -7.07
CA VAL A 49 3.90 -7.09 -8.47
C VAL A 49 5.33 -6.67 -8.81
N ALA A 50 6.03 -7.47 -9.62
CA ALA A 50 7.38 -7.16 -10.09
C ALA A 50 7.46 -5.78 -10.77
N ASP A 51 8.65 -5.17 -10.73
CA ASP A 51 8.95 -3.87 -11.33
C ASP A 51 8.10 -2.70 -10.78
N HIS A 52 7.66 -2.79 -9.53
CA HIS A 52 7.00 -1.69 -8.85
C HIS A 52 8.01 -0.57 -8.50
N PRO A 53 7.58 0.71 -8.45
CA PRO A 53 8.43 1.80 -7.98
C PRO A 53 8.69 1.69 -6.47
N GLU A 54 9.64 2.46 -5.97
CA GLU A 54 9.89 2.52 -4.54
C GLU A 54 8.74 3.24 -3.80
N TYR A 55 8.34 2.67 -2.67
CA TYR A 55 7.29 3.24 -1.81
C TYR A 55 7.80 3.48 -0.40
N ILE A 56 7.25 4.50 0.26
CA ILE A 56 7.17 4.52 1.71
C ILE A 56 5.85 3.86 2.08
N LEU A 57 5.90 2.72 2.78
CA LEU A 57 4.74 2.03 3.31
C LEU A 57 4.50 2.50 4.74
N ASN A 58 3.32 3.04 5.00
CA ASN A 58 2.84 3.38 6.32
C ASN A 58 1.62 2.51 6.65
N ILE A 59 1.52 2.05 7.90
CA ILE A 59 0.30 1.49 8.48
C ILE A 59 -0.18 2.49 9.52
N LYS A 60 -1.45 2.89 9.40
CA LYS A 60 -2.11 3.88 10.25
C LYS A 60 -3.25 3.24 11.01
N ASP A 61 -3.42 3.61 12.27
CA ASP A 61 -4.55 3.20 13.10
C ASP A 61 -5.84 3.98 12.78
N GLU A 62 -6.90 3.75 13.56
CA GLU A 62 -8.21 4.39 13.41
C GLU A 62 -8.18 5.92 13.59
N ASP A 63 -7.22 6.43 14.36
CA ASP A 63 -7.01 7.86 14.59
C ASP A 63 -6.16 8.49 13.46
N GLY A 64 -5.62 7.68 12.55
CA GLY A 64 -4.77 8.09 11.45
C GLY A 64 -3.28 8.21 11.81
N GLU A 65 -2.88 7.77 13.01
CA GLU A 65 -1.51 7.80 13.48
C GLU A 65 -0.68 6.68 12.87
N VAL A 66 0.54 6.97 12.44
CA VAL A 66 1.42 5.97 11.82
C VAL A 66 2.00 5.05 12.89
N VAL A 67 1.52 3.81 12.95
CA VAL A 67 1.96 2.78 13.90
C VAL A 67 3.09 1.91 13.36
N TYR A 68 3.27 1.85 12.03
CA TYR A 68 4.40 1.20 11.38
C TYR A 68 4.77 1.92 10.10
N SER A 69 6.07 2.03 9.81
CA SER A 69 6.57 2.63 8.57
C SER A 69 7.83 1.91 8.09
N THR A 70 7.93 1.68 6.78
CA THR A 70 9.12 1.11 6.15
C THR A 70 9.25 1.55 4.70
N VAL A 71 10.44 1.36 4.13
CA VAL A 71 10.69 1.59 2.69
C VAL A 71 10.56 0.26 1.95
N VAL A 72 9.76 0.24 0.89
CA VAL A 72 9.62 -0.88 -0.03
C VAL A 72 10.43 -0.54 -1.29
N TYR A 73 11.65 -1.07 -1.36
CA TYR A 73 12.51 -0.91 -2.54
C TYR A 73 11.94 -1.64 -3.75
N SER A 74 12.21 -1.15 -4.97
CA SER A 74 11.70 -1.74 -6.22
C SER A 74 12.11 -3.19 -6.49
N THR A 75 13.15 -3.67 -5.78
CA THR A 75 13.62 -5.06 -5.84
C THR A 75 12.92 -5.98 -4.84
N LEU A 76 12.10 -5.45 -3.94
CA LEU A 76 11.45 -6.22 -2.87
C LEU A 76 9.99 -6.51 -3.22
N THR A 77 9.73 -7.73 -3.68
CA THR A 77 8.36 -8.17 -4.00
C THR A 77 7.55 -8.61 -2.78
N GLN A 78 8.14 -8.63 -1.59
CA GLN A 78 7.47 -9.10 -0.37
C GLN A 78 7.92 -8.29 0.86
N VAL A 79 6.96 -7.94 1.70
CA VAL A 79 7.18 -7.26 2.99
C VAL A 79 6.34 -7.95 4.07
N THR A 80 6.96 -8.28 5.19
CA THR A 80 6.26 -8.84 6.35
C THR A 80 5.97 -7.73 7.36
N LEU A 81 4.69 -7.53 7.66
CA LEU A 81 4.22 -6.62 8.69
C LEU A 81 4.50 -7.19 10.09
N PRO A 82 4.70 -6.33 11.10
CA PRO A 82 4.85 -6.79 12.48
C PRO A 82 3.62 -7.54 12.96
N SER A 83 3.82 -8.73 13.53
CA SER A 83 2.74 -9.57 14.08
C SER A 83 2.12 -9.04 15.38
N ILE A 84 2.54 -7.84 15.84
CA ILE A 84 1.94 -7.14 16.97
C ILE A 84 0.75 -6.28 16.55
N LEU A 85 0.62 -6.00 15.25
CA LEU A 85 -0.54 -5.32 14.69
C LEU A 85 -1.73 -6.30 14.68
N SER A 86 -2.91 -5.85 15.06
CA SER A 86 -4.13 -6.66 15.06
C SER A 86 -5.36 -5.78 14.94
N GLY A 87 -6.31 -6.16 14.08
CA GLY A 87 -7.53 -5.40 13.80
C GLY A 87 -7.45 -4.64 12.47
N GLU A 88 -8.28 -3.62 12.35
CA GLU A 88 -8.41 -2.82 11.13
C GLU A 88 -7.38 -1.69 11.09
N TYR A 89 -6.72 -1.54 9.94
CA TYR A 89 -5.75 -0.48 9.70
C TYR A 89 -5.91 0.11 8.30
N VAL A 90 -5.41 1.34 8.16
CA VAL A 90 -5.18 1.96 6.86
C VAL A 90 -3.76 1.67 6.43
N ILE A 91 -3.60 1.03 5.27
CA ILE A 91 -2.32 0.93 4.58
C ILE A 91 -2.18 2.10 3.62
N GLU A 92 -1.07 2.81 3.72
CA GLU A 92 -0.71 3.90 2.83
C GLU A 92 0.62 3.59 2.13
N LEU A 93 0.63 3.68 0.80
CA LEU A 93 1.84 3.70 0.01
C LEU A 93 2.05 5.11 -0.52
N ARG A 94 3.22 5.68 -0.25
CA ARG A 94 3.61 7.01 -0.73
C ARG A 94 4.69 6.89 -1.78
N MET A 95 4.47 7.52 -2.93
CA MET A 95 5.41 7.62 -4.04
C MET A 95 5.54 9.08 -4.50
N GLY A 96 6.51 9.80 -3.95
CA GLY A 96 6.57 11.26 -4.09
C GLY A 96 5.30 11.91 -3.52
N TYR A 97 4.59 12.66 -4.36
CA TYR A 97 3.33 13.34 -3.99
C TYR A 97 2.08 12.47 -4.13
N TRP A 98 2.23 11.22 -4.59
CA TRP A 98 1.11 10.30 -4.73
C TRP A 98 0.92 9.49 -3.47
N LEU A 99 -0.33 9.40 -3.04
CA LEU A 99 -0.77 8.61 -1.91
C LEU A 99 -1.73 7.54 -2.40
N PHE A 100 -1.47 6.29 -2.05
CA PHE A 100 -2.35 5.15 -2.30
C PHE A 100 -2.81 4.62 -0.95
N THR A 101 -4.10 4.78 -0.62
CA THR A 101 -4.66 4.39 0.68
C THR A 101 -5.65 3.25 0.51
N GLY A 102 -5.47 2.18 1.27
CA GLY A 102 -6.35 1.03 1.33
C GLY A 102 -6.65 0.64 2.77
N TRP A 103 -7.63 -0.25 2.95
CA TRP A 103 -7.96 -0.82 4.25
C TRP A 103 -7.48 -2.28 4.29
N ILE A 104 -6.94 -2.68 5.44
CA ILE A 104 -6.53 -4.06 5.72
C ILE A 104 -7.03 -4.47 7.10
N GLU A 105 -7.26 -5.77 7.27
CA GLU A 105 -7.59 -6.41 8.55
C GLU A 105 -6.49 -7.46 8.84
N LEU A 106 -5.92 -7.42 10.05
CA LEU A 106 -4.76 -8.22 10.48
C LEU A 106 -5.00 -8.98 11.78
#